data_AF-A0A4Q7ZFB1-F1
#
_entry.id   AF-A0A4Q7ZFB1-F1
#
_cell.length_a   1.000
_cell.length_b   1.000
_cell.length_c   1.000
_cell.angle_alpha   90.00
_cell.angle_beta   90.00
_cell.angle_gamma   90.00
#
_symmetry.space_group_name_H-M   'P 1'
#
loop_
_entity.id
_entity.type
_entity.pdbx_description
1 polymer ?
#
loop_
_entity_poly.entity_id
_entity_poly.type
_entity_poly.pdbx_seq_one_letter_code
_entity_poly.pdbx_strand_id
1 'polypeptide(L)'
;MPAQAQLQELIHDLTQGSGPVLETLAKMNADTMLQGGLDERTAVMSRFAALIALDASPASYLVHLGMADQLGIAPEDIRGVLIELAPVVGSARIVSAAANIERAIQLASG
;
A
#
# COMPACT_ATOMS: atom_id res chain seq x y z
N MET A 1 1.80 8.59 -33.81
CA MET A 1 0.95 7.45 -33.37
C MET A 1 -0.46 7.97 -33.12
N PRO A 2 -1.52 7.19 -33.37
CA PRO A 2 -2.88 7.61 -33.04
C PRO A 2 -3.04 7.76 -31.52
N ALA A 3 -3.90 8.68 -31.06
CA ALA A 3 -4.12 8.96 -29.63
C ALA A 3 -4.54 7.72 -28.83
N GLN A 4 -5.30 6.80 -29.44
CA GLN A 4 -5.70 5.53 -28.82
C GLN A 4 -4.51 4.61 -28.53
N ALA A 5 -3.51 4.54 -29.42
CA ALA A 5 -2.33 3.72 -29.22
C ALA A 5 -1.44 4.27 -28.09
N GLN A 6 -1.31 5.61 -28.01
CA GLN A 6 -0.60 6.27 -26.91
C GLN A 6 -1.27 6.01 -25.56
N LEU A 7 -2.60 6.05 -25.51
CA LEU A 7 -3.34 5.72 -24.29
C LEU A 7 -3.17 4.24 -23.91
N GLN A 8 -3.22 3.33 -24.88
CA GLN A 8 -3.02 1.89 -24.62
C GLN A 8 -1.62 1.61 -24.07
N GLU A 9 -0.58 2.22 -24.63
CA GLU A 9 0.79 2.13 -24.13
C GLU A 9 0.91 2.67 -22.70
N LEU A 10 0.39 3.87 -22.44
CA LEU A 10 0.35 4.47 -21.09
C LEU A 10 -0.33 3.56 -20.06
N ILE A 11 -1.50 3.01 -20.39
CA ILE A 11 -2.25 2.14 -19.48
C ILE A 11 -1.52 0.80 -19.32
N HIS A 12 -0.90 0.27 -20.37
CA HIS A 12 -0.09 -0.93 -20.30
C HIS A 12 1.07 -0.74 -19.30
N ASP A 13 1.86 0.32 -19.45
CA ASP A 13 2.96 0.64 -18.54
C ASP A 13 2.48 0.79 -17.09
N LEU A 14 1.38 1.53 -16.88
CA LEU A 14 0.76 1.70 -15.57
C LEU A 14 0.39 0.35 -14.92
N THR A 15 -0.16 -0.59 -15.70
CA THR A 15 -0.49 -1.94 -15.20
C THR A 15 0.73 -2.83 -14.96
N GLN A 16 1.85 -2.57 -15.65
CA GLN A 16 3.14 -3.22 -15.39
C GLN A 16 3.91 -2.55 -14.23
N GLY A 17 3.33 -1.52 -13.60
CA GLY A 17 3.99 -0.79 -12.52
C GLY A 17 5.14 0.10 -12.98
N SER A 18 5.10 0.58 -14.22
CA SER A 18 6.15 1.41 -14.83
C SER A 18 5.59 2.71 -15.43
N GLY A 19 6.50 3.53 -15.95
CA GLY A 19 6.15 4.74 -16.69
C GLY A 19 5.93 5.98 -15.82
N PRO A 20 5.66 7.12 -16.46
CA PRO A 20 5.76 8.44 -15.83
C PRO A 20 4.75 8.66 -14.69
N VAL A 21 3.61 7.97 -14.72
CA VAL A 21 2.61 8.03 -13.64
C VAL A 21 3.16 7.39 -12.36
N LEU A 22 3.73 6.18 -12.44
CA LEU A 22 4.32 5.51 -11.28
C LEU A 22 5.54 6.26 -10.76
N GLU A 23 6.39 6.77 -11.65
CA GLU A 23 7.56 7.59 -11.26
C GLU A 23 7.13 8.83 -10.47
N THR A 24 6.06 9.50 -10.91
CA THR A 24 5.48 10.66 -10.21
C THR A 24 4.95 10.26 -8.84
N LEU A 25 4.21 9.15 -8.75
CA LEU A 25 3.69 8.65 -7.47
C LEU A 25 4.80 8.21 -6.51
N ALA A 26 5.86 7.58 -7.02
CA ALA A 26 7.02 7.19 -6.22
C ALA A 26 7.72 8.42 -5.64
N LYS A 27 7.93 9.45 -6.47
CA LYS A 27 8.49 10.73 -6.03
C LYS A 27 7.61 11.40 -4.97
N MET A 28 6.30 11.50 -5.22
CA MET A 28 5.36 12.06 -4.25
C MET A 28 5.43 11.33 -2.90
N ASN A 29 5.50 10.00 -2.91
CA ASN A 29 5.59 9.21 -1.69
C ASN A 29 6.89 9.42 -0.93
N ALA A 30 8.02 9.49 -1.64
CA ALA A 30 9.33 9.76 -1.05
C ALA A 30 9.41 11.16 -0.46
N ASP A 31 9.00 12.19 -1.21
CA ASP A 31 8.97 13.57 -0.75
C ASP A 31 8.06 13.73 0.47
N THR A 32 6.90 13.05 0.48
CA THR A 32 5.98 13.06 1.62
C THR A 32 6.61 12.46 2.89
N MET A 33 7.39 11.38 2.78
CA MET A 33 8.08 10.80 3.94
C MET A 33 9.13 11.75 4.50
N LEU A 34 9.89 12.41 3.62
CA LEU A 34 10.93 13.36 4.03
C LEU A 34 10.34 14.61 4.73
N GLN A 35 9.17 15.07 4.32
CA GLN A 35 8.54 16.29 4.85
C GLN A 35 7.60 16.04 6.04
N GLY A 36 7.09 14.81 6.21
CA GLY A 36 6.04 14.50 7.19
C GLY A 36 6.44 14.60 8.66
N GLY A 37 7.75 14.57 8.97
CA GLY A 37 8.28 14.74 10.33
C GLY A 37 8.05 13.58 11.30
N LEU A 38 7.41 12.49 10.86
CA LEU A 38 7.29 11.24 11.60
C LEU A 38 8.55 10.38 11.39
N ASP A 39 8.91 9.59 12.40
CA ASP A 39 9.90 8.53 12.19
C ASP A 39 9.37 7.50 11.18
N GLU A 40 10.28 6.80 10.49
CA GLU A 40 9.94 5.90 9.38
C GLU A 40 8.95 4.81 9.77
N ARG A 41 9.12 4.24 10.97
CA ARG A 41 8.22 3.21 11.50
C ARG A 41 6.82 3.77 11.70
N THR A 42 6.69 4.91 12.38
CA THR A 42 5.38 5.57 12.58
C THR A 42 4.73 5.95 11.25
N ALA A 43 5.51 6.45 10.28
CA ALA A 43 5.01 6.81 8.96
C ALA A 43 4.45 5.59 8.21
N VAL A 44 5.17 4.46 8.17
CA VAL A 44 4.73 3.23 7.51
C VAL A 44 3.49 2.65 8.20
N MET A 45 3.46 2.63 9.53
CA MET A 45 2.30 2.15 10.30
C MET A 45 1.06 3.03 10.09
N SER A 46 1.23 4.35 10.02
CA SER A 46 0.14 5.28 9.70
C SER A 46 -0.41 5.04 8.30
N ARG A 47 0.45 4.77 7.31
CA ARG A 47 0.01 4.43 5.95
C ARG A 47 -0.72 3.09 5.93
N PHE A 48 -0.23 2.09 6.65
CA PHE A 48 -0.88 0.78 6.76
C PHE A 48 -2.29 0.90 7.37
N ALA A 49 -2.44 1.68 8.44
CA ALA A 49 -3.74 2.00 9.02
C ALA A 49 -4.68 2.68 8.01
N ALA A 50 -4.15 3.59 7.18
CA ALA A 50 -4.93 4.23 6.12
C ALA A 50 -5.38 3.22 5.04
N LEU A 51 -4.54 2.26 4.64
CA LEU A 51 -4.93 1.20 3.71
C LEU A 51 -6.11 0.37 4.24
N ILE A 52 -6.06 0.04 5.54
CA ILE A 52 -7.16 -0.64 6.23
C ILE A 52 -8.41 0.22 6.16
N ALA A 53 -8.35 1.50 6.54
CA ALA A 53 -9.51 2.37 6.56
C ALA A 53 -10.14 2.55 5.16
N LEU A 54 -9.31 2.63 4.12
CA LEU A 54 -9.72 2.86 2.73
C LEU A 54 -10.13 1.59 1.98
N ASP A 55 -10.00 0.41 2.58
CA ASP A 55 -10.24 -0.89 1.91
C ASP A 55 -9.37 -1.07 0.67
N ALA A 56 -8.08 -0.78 0.81
CA ALA A 56 -7.17 -0.75 -0.32
C ALA A 56 -7.07 -2.10 -1.06
N SER A 57 -6.64 -2.04 -2.32
CA SER A 57 -6.38 -3.23 -3.13
C SER A 57 -5.24 -4.08 -2.56
N PRO A 58 -5.20 -5.40 -2.82
CA PRO A 58 -4.10 -6.28 -2.39
C PRO A 58 -2.70 -5.77 -2.78
N ALA A 59 -2.54 -5.25 -4.01
CA ALA A 59 -1.26 -4.69 -4.47
C ALA A 59 -0.75 -3.54 -3.59
N SER A 60 -1.67 -2.72 -3.04
CA SER A 60 -1.30 -1.61 -2.16
C SER A 60 -0.75 -2.11 -0.82
N TYR A 61 -1.30 -3.20 -0.29
CA TYR A 61 -0.77 -3.86 0.90
C TYR A 61 0.61 -4.47 0.63
N LEU A 62 0.82 -5.09 -0.53
CA LEU A 62 2.10 -5.72 -0.87
C LEU A 62 3.27 -4.73 -0.77
N VAL A 63 3.12 -3.54 -1.35
CA VAL A 63 4.14 -2.49 -1.30
C VAL A 63 4.47 -2.11 0.14
N HIS A 64 3.45 -1.91 0.98
CA HIS A 64 3.65 -1.47 2.37
C HIS A 64 4.14 -2.59 3.29
N LEU A 65 3.80 -3.86 3.01
CA LEU A 65 4.37 -5.02 3.70
C LEU A 65 5.88 -5.14 3.42
N GLY A 66 6.31 -4.88 2.19
CA GLY A 66 7.73 -4.83 1.86
C GLY A 66 8.48 -3.71 2.61
N MET A 67 7.87 -2.53 2.74
CA MET A 67 8.43 -1.45 3.57
C MET A 67 8.49 -1.84 5.06
N ALA A 68 7.43 -2.49 5.56
CA ALA A 68 7.36 -2.96 6.95
C ALA A 68 8.47 -3.97 7.25
N ASP A 69 8.72 -4.93 6.34
CA ASP A 69 9.79 -5.92 6.45
C ASP A 69 11.18 -5.27 6.50
N GLN A 70 11.46 -4.31 5.61
CA GLN A 70 12.72 -3.56 5.59
C GLN A 70 12.98 -2.79 6.90
N LEU A 71 11.93 -2.33 7.57
CA LEU A 71 12.00 -1.61 8.84
C LEU A 71 11.93 -2.54 10.07
N GLY A 72 11.86 -3.85 9.87
CA GLY A 72 11.73 -4.82 10.97
C GLY A 72 10.42 -4.66 11.77
N ILE A 73 9.35 -4.18 11.14
CA ILE A 73 8.01 -4.14 11.74
C ILE A 73 7.51 -5.58 11.85
N ALA A 74 7.20 -6.01 13.06
CA ALA A 74 6.82 -7.39 13.34
C ALA A 74 5.34 -7.63 12.98
N PRO A 75 4.95 -8.87 12.65
CA PRO A 75 3.53 -9.23 12.47
C PRO A 75 2.64 -8.85 13.66
N GLU A 76 3.18 -8.85 14.87
CA GLU A 76 2.51 -8.42 16.10
C GLU A 76 2.11 -6.93 16.07
N ASP A 77 2.90 -6.08 15.42
CA ASP A 77 2.58 -4.66 15.27
C ASP A 77 1.38 -4.46 14.34
N ILE A 78 1.34 -5.22 13.24
CA ILE A 78 0.21 -5.23 12.30
C ILE A 78 -1.06 -5.72 13.00
N ARG A 79 -0.94 -6.78 13.81
CA ARG A 79 -2.04 -7.25 14.66
C ARG A 79 -2.53 -6.16 15.60
N GLY A 80 -1.61 -5.44 16.24
CA GLY A 80 -1.92 -4.30 17.10
C GLY A 80 -2.75 -3.25 16.37
N VAL A 81 -2.32 -2.84 15.17
CA VAL A 81 -3.07 -1.90 14.32
C VAL A 81 -4.48 -2.41 14.01
N LEU A 82 -4.64 -3.68 13.63
CA LEU A 82 -5.97 -4.23 13.33
C LEU A 82 -6.89 -4.20 14.56
N ILE A 83 -6.36 -4.49 15.75
CA ILE A 83 -7.11 -4.41 17.02
C ILE A 83 -7.51 -2.97 17.34
N GLU A 84 -6.56 -2.04 17.26
CA GLU A 84 -6.78 -0.62 17.56
C GLU A 84 -7.73 0.04 16.55
N LEU A 85 -7.70 -0.36 15.28
CA LEU A 85 -8.61 0.17 14.25
C LEU A 85 -10.00 -0.44 14.32
N ALA A 86 -10.17 -1.66 14.83
CA ALA A 86 -11.46 -2.35 14.87
C ALA A 86 -12.62 -1.49 15.41
N PRO A 87 -12.50 -0.76 16.53
CA PRO A 87 -13.58 0.11 17.02
C PRO A 87 -13.82 1.35 16.14
N VAL A 88 -12.85 1.77 15.31
CA VAL A 88 -12.95 2.97 14.46
C VAL A 88 -13.54 2.64 13.09
N VAL A 89 -13.09 1.55 12.47
CA VAL A 89 -13.46 1.19 11.09
C VAL A 89 -14.49 0.04 11.01
N GLY A 90 -14.72 -0.65 12.12
CA GLY A 90 -15.67 -1.77 12.24
C GLY A 90 -15.14 -3.12 11.75
N SER A 91 -15.76 -4.20 12.24
CA SER A 91 -15.31 -5.58 12.00
C SER A 91 -15.30 -5.98 10.52
N ALA A 92 -16.26 -5.49 9.72
CA ALA A 92 -16.31 -5.79 8.29
C ALA A 92 -15.05 -5.30 7.56
N ARG A 93 -14.53 -4.14 7.95
CA ARG A 93 -13.32 -3.59 7.34
C ARG A 93 -12.07 -4.35 7.76
N ILE A 94 -11.98 -4.79 9.02
CA ILE A 94 -10.87 -5.62 9.50
C ILE A 94 -10.81 -6.96 8.76
N VAL A 95 -11.95 -7.63 8.57
CA VAL A 95 -12.01 -8.90 7.82
C VAL A 95 -11.63 -8.69 6.35
N SER A 96 -12.10 -7.61 5.73
CA SER A 96 -11.73 -7.27 4.34
C SER A 96 -10.21 -7.03 4.21
N ALA A 97 -9.63 -6.25 5.12
CA ALA A 97 -8.19 -6.00 5.14
C ALA A 97 -7.40 -7.30 5.28
N ALA A 98 -7.79 -8.20 6.19
CA ALA A 98 -7.14 -9.50 6.36
C ALA A 98 -7.15 -10.32 5.05
N ALA A 99 -8.29 -10.38 4.36
CA ALA A 99 -8.40 -11.09 3.07
C ALA A 99 -7.55 -10.43 1.97
N ASN A 100 -7.45 -9.10 1.95
CA ASN A 100 -6.61 -8.39 0.97
C ASN A 100 -5.11 -8.54 1.27
N ILE A 101 -4.71 -8.60 2.53
CA ILE A 101 -3.35 -8.93 2.95
C ILE A 101 -2.97 -10.36 2.52
N GLU A 102 -3.86 -11.33 2.73
CA GLU A 102 -3.65 -12.71 2.26
C GLU A 102 -3.43 -12.77 0.74
N ARG A 103 -4.29 -12.09 -0.03
CA ARG A 103 -4.13 -11.97 -1.49
C ARG A 103 -2.83 -11.27 -1.87
N ALA A 104 -2.41 -10.26 -1.13
CA ALA A 104 -1.16 -9.57 -1.36
C ALA A 104 0.03 -10.54 -1.24
N ILE A 105 0.05 -11.37 -0.19
CA ILE A 105 1.10 -12.38 0.01
C ILE A 105 1.11 -13.40 -1.14
N GLN A 106 -0.06 -13.81 -1.62
CA GLN A 106 -0.18 -14.70 -2.79
C GLN A 106 0.39 -14.05 -4.06
N LEU A 107 0.18 -12.74 -4.27
CA LEU A 107 0.75 -12.02 -5.41
C LEU A 107 2.29 -11.98 -5.39
N ALA A 108 2.92 -11.95 -4.22
CA ALA A 108 4.39 -12.03 -4.10
C ALA A 108 4.95 -13.44 -4.27
N SER A 109 4.12 -14.47 -4.12
CA SER A 109 4.53 -15.88 -4.17
C SER A 109 4.27 -16.53 -5.54
N GLY A 110 3.66 -15.80 -6.47
CA GLY A 110 3.24 -16.27 -7.79
C GLY A 110 4.08 -15.76 -8.94
#